data_AF-G4WVW9-F1
#
_entry.id   AF-G4WVW9-F1
#
_cell.length_a   1.000
_cell.length_b   1.000
_cell.length_c   1.000
_cell.angle_alpha   90.00
_cell.angle_beta   90.00
_cell.angle_gamma   90.00
#
_symmetry.space_group_name_H-M   'P 1'
#
loop_
_entity.id
_entity.type
_entity.pdbx_description
1 polymer ?
#
loop_
_entity_poly.entity_id
_entity_poly.type
_entity_poly.pdbx_seq_one_letter_code
_entity_poly.pdbx_strand_id
1 'polypeptide(L)'
;MKLWVLPDDGLAPLLKGIDSARSSLDIMIFRFDRADVESALARAVSRGVAVRALVAHANKAGEDGLRQLEQRLLAAGVSVSRTADDLVRYHGKLMIVDRHELYLFAFNFTSLDTERTRSFGIVTRNRTLVQDAIKLFDADTKRLPFVPRSRTLVVSPLNARKRLAAFIRGAKSEILIYDPAVTDAAMIRVLEERLRAGVR
;
A
#
# COMPACT_ATOMS: atom_id res chain seq x y z
N MET A 1 -0.08 -10.80 12.78
CA MET A 1 -0.44 -10.26 11.45
C MET A 1 -1.84 -10.75 11.16
N LYS A 2 -2.75 -9.88 10.69
CA LYS A 2 -4.14 -10.24 10.41
C LYS A 2 -4.41 -10.06 8.91
N LEU A 3 -4.92 -11.09 8.27
CA LEU A 3 -5.39 -11.04 6.88
C LEU A 3 -6.79 -10.43 6.84
N TRP A 4 -7.03 -9.68 5.77
CA TRP A 4 -8.30 -9.07 5.43
C TRP A 4 -8.55 -9.37 3.94
N VAL A 5 -9.72 -9.93 3.60
CA VAL A 5 -10.12 -10.32 2.23
C VAL A 5 -11.37 -9.54 1.80
N LEU A 6 -11.28 -8.84 0.68
CA LEU A 6 -12.42 -8.15 0.05
C LEU A 6 -13.07 -9.02 -1.03
N PRO A 7 -14.37 -8.84 -1.31
CA PRO A 7 -15.29 -7.91 -0.63
C PRO A 7 -15.83 -8.44 0.71
N ASP A 8 -15.59 -9.70 1.05
CA ASP A 8 -16.24 -10.43 2.15
C ASP A 8 -16.13 -9.75 3.52
N ASP A 9 -14.94 -9.26 3.88
CA ASP A 9 -14.72 -8.57 5.17
C ASP A 9 -15.15 -7.08 5.15
N GLY A 10 -15.46 -6.53 3.97
CA GLY A 10 -15.80 -5.12 3.76
C GLY A 10 -14.73 -4.13 4.24
N LEU A 11 -15.06 -2.83 4.30
CA LEU A 11 -14.13 -1.77 4.75
C LEU A 11 -14.06 -1.53 6.27
N ALA A 12 -14.81 -2.30 7.06
CA ALA A 12 -14.85 -2.12 8.51
C ALA A 12 -13.45 -2.13 9.18
N PRO A 13 -12.48 -2.98 8.78
CA PRO A 13 -11.13 -2.94 9.34
C PRO A 13 -10.40 -1.62 9.09
N LEU A 14 -10.53 -1.04 7.89
CA LEU A 14 -9.91 0.25 7.54
C LEU A 14 -10.55 1.39 8.33
N LEU A 15 -11.88 1.48 8.32
CA LEU A 15 -12.60 2.55 9.02
C LEU A 15 -12.32 2.50 10.53
N LYS A 16 -12.31 1.30 11.13
CA LYS A 16 -11.93 1.11 12.53
C LYS A 16 -10.49 1.56 12.79
N GLY A 17 -9.55 1.27 11.90
CA GLY A 17 -8.16 1.74 11.99
C GLY A 17 -8.09 3.26 12.06
N ILE A 18 -8.77 3.96 11.14
CA ILE A 18 -8.84 5.43 11.09
C ILE A 18 -9.49 6.00 12.35
N ASP A 19 -10.63 5.44 12.77
CA ASP A 19 -11.37 5.90 13.96
C ASP A 19 -10.63 5.59 15.28
N SER A 20 -9.73 4.60 15.28
CA SER A 20 -8.90 4.27 16.44
C SER A 20 -7.65 5.13 16.59
N ALA A 21 -7.22 5.87 15.56
CA ALA A 21 -6.04 6.72 15.62
C ALA A 21 -6.16 7.78 16.72
N ARG A 22 -5.05 8.01 17.44
CA ARG A 22 -4.97 8.92 18.59
C ARG A 22 -4.03 10.10 18.38
N SER A 23 -2.92 9.90 17.66
CA SER A 23 -1.89 10.93 17.48
C SER A 23 -1.54 11.19 16.02
N SER A 24 -1.49 10.15 15.19
CA SER A 24 -1.08 10.31 13.79
C SER A 24 -1.68 9.27 12.86
N LEU A 25 -1.92 9.65 11.61
CA LEU A 25 -2.32 8.73 10.56
C LEU A 25 -1.64 9.12 9.25
N ASP A 26 -0.85 8.20 8.69
CA ASP A 26 -0.21 8.36 7.39
C ASP A 26 -0.90 7.45 6.37
N ILE A 27 -1.29 7.97 5.21
CA ILE A 27 -1.99 7.19 4.16
C ILE A 27 -1.38 7.42 2.78
N MET A 28 -1.12 6.34 2.03
CA MET A 28 -0.59 6.38 0.68
C MET A 28 -1.67 6.02 -0.34
N ILE A 29 -1.91 6.90 -1.31
CA ILE A 29 -3.07 6.85 -2.19
C ILE A 29 -2.62 6.82 -3.67
N PHE A 30 -3.04 5.78 -4.40
CA PHE A 30 -2.93 5.74 -5.86
C PHE A 30 -4.24 6.12 -6.56
N ARG A 31 -5.38 5.53 -6.17
CA ARG A 31 -6.73 5.90 -6.63
C ARG A 31 -7.67 5.98 -5.43
N PHE A 32 -8.66 6.87 -5.51
CA PHE A 32 -9.57 7.15 -4.40
C PHE A 32 -10.94 7.67 -4.91
N ASP A 33 -12.03 7.05 -4.48
CA ASP A 33 -13.40 7.55 -4.66
C ASP A 33 -14.33 7.30 -3.45
N ARG A 34 -13.76 6.85 -2.32
CA ARG A 34 -14.50 6.41 -1.14
C ARG A 34 -14.82 7.57 -0.18
N ALA A 35 -16.05 8.09 -0.30
CA ALA A 35 -16.54 9.19 0.54
C ALA A 35 -16.59 8.87 2.05
N ASP A 36 -16.82 7.60 2.40
CA ASP A 36 -16.82 7.12 3.78
C ASP A 36 -15.40 7.12 4.39
N VAL A 37 -14.39 6.77 3.60
CA VAL A 37 -12.97 6.89 4.00
C VAL A 37 -12.59 8.36 4.13
N GLU A 38 -12.99 9.23 3.20
CA GLU A 38 -12.73 10.68 3.28
C GLU A 38 -13.34 11.28 4.55
N SER A 39 -14.59 10.92 4.84
CA SER A 39 -15.29 11.33 6.07
C SER A 39 -14.59 10.82 7.33
N ALA A 40 -14.05 9.60 7.32
CA ALA A 40 -13.31 9.06 8.45
C ALA A 40 -11.99 9.81 8.69
N LEU A 41 -11.28 10.19 7.63
CA LEU A 41 -10.07 11.02 7.73
C LEU A 41 -10.39 12.39 8.31
N ALA A 42 -11.47 13.05 7.84
CA ALA A 42 -11.93 14.32 8.38
C ALA A 42 -12.29 14.21 9.88
N ARG A 43 -12.97 13.13 10.29
CA ARG A 43 -13.22 12.85 11.71
C ARG A 43 -11.92 12.70 12.50
N ALA A 44 -10.92 12.00 11.96
CA ALA A 44 -9.62 11.89 12.63
C ALA A 44 -8.95 13.25 12.85
N VAL A 45 -8.95 14.11 11.83
CA VAL A 45 -8.47 15.50 11.95
C VAL A 45 -9.24 16.27 13.03
N SER A 46 -10.58 16.17 13.05
CA SER A 46 -11.41 16.85 14.07
C SER A 46 -11.12 16.40 15.50
N ARG A 47 -10.60 15.19 15.69
CA ARG A 47 -10.15 14.66 17.00
C ARG A 47 -8.73 15.11 17.37
N GLY A 48 -8.06 15.90 16.52
CA GLY A 48 -6.69 16.36 16.72
C GLY A 48 -5.61 15.37 16.26
N VAL A 49 -5.97 14.33 15.49
CA VAL A 49 -4.99 13.40 14.91
C VAL A 49 -4.25 14.10 13.77
N ALA A 50 -2.92 14.02 13.74
CA ALA A 50 -2.13 14.50 12.62
C ALA A 50 -2.28 13.56 11.42
N VAL A 51 -3.07 13.95 10.41
CA VAL A 51 -3.31 13.14 9.22
C VAL A 51 -2.46 13.63 8.05
N ARG A 52 -1.65 12.74 7.47
CA ARG A 52 -0.82 13.01 6.27
C ARG A 52 -1.21 12.06 5.14
N ALA A 53 -1.49 12.61 3.97
CA ALA A 53 -1.75 11.86 2.75
C ALA A 53 -0.62 12.04 1.74
N LEU A 54 -0.07 10.93 1.24
CA LEU A 54 0.82 10.89 0.09
C LEU A 54 0.04 10.41 -1.13
N VAL A 55 -0.23 11.31 -2.05
CA VAL A 55 -1.00 11.05 -3.27
C VAL A 55 -0.02 10.81 -4.44
N ALA A 56 -0.26 9.77 -5.23
CA ALA A 56 0.54 9.50 -6.42
C ALA A 56 0.52 10.70 -7.37
N HIS A 57 1.68 11.06 -7.94
CA HIS A 57 1.82 12.18 -8.90
C HIS A 57 0.86 12.05 -10.08
N ALA A 58 0.72 10.84 -10.61
CA ALA A 58 -0.18 10.53 -11.72
C ALA A 58 -0.81 9.14 -11.52
N ASN A 59 -2.02 8.97 -12.03
CA ASN A 59 -2.70 7.68 -12.13
C ASN A 59 -3.53 7.60 -13.43
N LYS A 60 -4.14 6.45 -13.70
CA LYS A 60 -4.99 6.24 -14.89
C LYS A 60 -6.29 7.06 -14.91
N ALA A 61 -6.67 7.69 -13.79
CA ALA A 61 -7.88 8.51 -13.71
C ALA A 61 -7.64 9.97 -14.17
N GLY A 62 -6.40 10.32 -14.53
CA GLY A 62 -6.01 11.65 -14.99
C GLY A 62 -5.66 12.59 -13.84
N GLU A 63 -4.96 13.68 -14.17
CA GLU A 63 -4.46 14.65 -13.18
C GLU A 63 -5.57 15.42 -12.47
N ASP A 64 -6.69 15.67 -13.15
CA ASP A 64 -7.79 16.48 -12.60
C ASP A 64 -8.49 15.77 -11.44
N GLY A 65 -8.71 14.45 -11.55
CA GLY A 65 -9.31 13.66 -10.47
C GLY A 65 -8.44 13.65 -9.21
N LEU A 66 -7.12 13.56 -9.37
CA LEU A 66 -6.17 13.64 -8.27
C LEU A 66 -6.12 15.05 -7.66
N ARG A 67 -6.10 16.10 -8.48
CA ARG A 67 -6.13 17.48 -7.99
C ARG A 67 -7.39 17.78 -7.17
N GLN A 68 -8.55 17.30 -7.62
CA GLN A 68 -9.79 17.44 -6.86
C GLN A 68 -9.74 16.69 -5.53
N LEU A 69 -9.20 15.46 -5.51
CA LEU A 69 -9.00 14.71 -4.28
C LEU A 69 -8.14 15.48 -3.29
N GLU A 70 -7.01 16.02 -3.73
CA GLU A 70 -6.12 16.79 -2.88
C GLU A 70 -6.78 18.02 -2.29
N GLN A 71 -7.56 18.76 -3.09
CA GLN A 71 -8.33 19.90 -2.61
C GLN A 71 -9.33 19.51 -1.51
N ARG A 72 -10.04 18.40 -1.68
CA ARG A 72 -10.97 17.90 -0.65
C ARG A 72 -10.25 17.48 0.63
N LEU A 73 -9.13 16.77 0.51
CA LEU A 73 -8.30 16.38 1.66
C LEU A 73 -7.74 17.60 2.40
N LEU A 74 -7.22 18.59 1.67
CA LEU A 74 -6.74 19.84 2.25
C LEU A 74 -7.87 20.60 2.97
N ALA A 75 -9.06 20.67 2.36
CA ALA A 75 -10.24 21.29 2.98
C ALA A 75 -10.68 20.57 4.26
N ALA A 76 -10.45 19.25 4.34
CA ALA A 76 -10.67 18.45 5.55
C ALA A 76 -9.56 18.58 6.61
N GLY A 77 -8.52 19.38 6.35
CA GLY A 77 -7.38 19.60 7.25
C GLY A 77 -6.30 18.51 7.21
N VAL A 78 -6.32 17.64 6.19
CA VAL A 78 -5.26 16.66 5.95
C VAL A 78 -4.04 17.36 5.34
N SER A 79 -2.84 17.05 5.82
CA SER A 79 -1.60 17.47 5.15
C SER A 79 -1.37 16.62 3.92
N VAL A 80 -1.32 17.22 2.74
CA VAL A 80 -1.21 16.49 1.48
C VAL A 80 0.17 16.69 0.85
N SER A 81 0.77 15.62 0.35
CA SER A 81 1.99 15.63 -0.44
C SER A 81 1.82 14.77 -1.68
N ARG A 82 2.55 15.09 -2.75
CA ARG A 82 2.61 14.27 -3.96
C ARG A 82 3.91 13.50 -4.02
N THR A 83 3.84 12.29 -4.56
CA THR A 83 5.06 11.53 -4.91
C THR A 83 5.87 12.29 -5.95
N ALA A 84 7.15 11.96 -6.10
CA ALA A 84 7.92 12.42 -7.23
C ALA A 84 7.39 11.80 -8.55
N ASP A 85 7.81 12.40 -9.66
CA ASP A 85 7.59 11.98 -11.04
C ASP A 85 8.77 11.17 -11.60
N ASP A 86 9.63 10.68 -10.71
CA ASP A 86 10.85 9.91 -11.00
C ASP A 86 10.60 8.42 -11.29
N LEU A 87 9.37 7.95 -11.05
CA LEU A 87 8.95 6.58 -11.33
C LEU A 87 7.86 6.56 -12.41
N VAL A 88 7.96 5.57 -13.31
CA VAL A 88 6.93 5.30 -14.34
C VAL A 88 5.54 5.19 -13.73
N ARG A 89 5.44 4.59 -12.53
CA ARG A 89 4.17 4.50 -11.81
C ARG A 89 4.39 4.30 -10.32
N TYR A 90 3.82 5.20 -9.53
CA TYR A 90 3.69 5.01 -8.09
C TYR A 90 2.40 4.24 -7.77
N HIS A 91 2.49 3.05 -7.17
CA HIS A 91 1.32 2.16 -6.99
C HIS A 91 1.14 1.64 -5.55
N GLY A 92 1.89 2.17 -4.59
CA GLY A 92 1.80 1.77 -3.19
C GLY A 92 0.50 2.24 -2.54
N LYS A 93 -0.09 1.37 -1.70
CA LYS A 93 -1.20 1.73 -0.81
C LYS A 93 -0.95 1.14 0.55
N LEU A 94 -0.92 2.00 1.55
CA LEU A 94 -0.79 1.61 2.94
C LEU A 94 -1.40 2.69 3.81
N MET A 95 -1.63 2.33 5.07
CA MET A 95 -1.98 3.24 6.13
C MET A 95 -1.16 2.89 7.36
N ILE A 96 -0.59 3.89 8.04
CA ILE A 96 0.13 3.71 9.30
C ILE A 96 -0.65 4.48 10.37
N VAL A 97 -1.08 3.76 11.40
CA VAL A 97 -1.81 4.32 12.54
C VAL A 97 -0.86 4.47 13.70
N ASP A 98 -0.79 5.69 14.26
CA ASP A 98 -0.06 6.05 15.47
C ASP A 98 1.38 5.52 15.49
N ARG A 99 2.01 5.45 14.31
CA ARG A 99 3.38 4.95 14.08
C ARG A 99 3.69 3.56 14.66
N HIS A 100 2.66 2.75 14.94
CA HIS A 100 2.82 1.44 15.58
C HIS A 100 2.02 0.31 14.91
N GLU A 101 1.07 0.63 14.05
CA GLU A 101 0.29 -0.35 13.29
C GLU A 101 0.32 -0.02 11.80
N LEU A 102 0.67 -1.01 10.98
CA LEU A 102 0.74 -0.91 9.52
C LEU A 102 -0.40 -1.70 8.90
N TYR A 103 -1.13 -1.04 8.01
CA TYR A 103 -2.07 -1.63 7.09
C TYR A 103 -1.44 -1.57 5.69
N LEU A 104 -1.27 -2.72 5.04
CA LEU A 104 -0.73 -2.83 3.68
C LEU A 104 -1.81 -3.39 2.76
N PHE A 105 -2.04 -2.75 1.60
CA PHE A 105 -3.18 -3.08 0.75
C PHE A 105 -2.76 -3.49 -0.67
N ALA A 106 -3.45 -4.49 -1.22
CA ALA A 106 -3.43 -4.82 -2.64
C ALA A 106 -4.51 -4.04 -3.44
N PHE A 107 -5.50 -3.45 -2.78
CA PHE A 107 -6.57 -2.65 -3.38
C PHE A 107 -6.31 -1.14 -3.31
N ASN A 108 -7.00 -0.39 -4.17
CA ASN A 108 -7.15 1.06 -4.06
C ASN A 108 -8.35 1.43 -3.18
N PHE A 109 -8.41 2.69 -2.74
CA PHE A 109 -9.56 3.22 -2.00
C PHE A 109 -10.71 3.61 -2.94
N THR A 110 -11.10 2.68 -3.82
CA THR A 110 -12.17 2.85 -4.80
C THR A 110 -13.27 1.84 -4.57
N SER A 111 -14.52 2.21 -4.87
CA SER A 111 -15.70 1.37 -4.72
C SER A 111 -15.58 0.11 -5.59
N LEU A 112 -15.03 0.26 -6.80
CA LEU A 112 -14.68 -0.88 -7.66
C LEU A 112 -13.76 -1.88 -6.94
N ASP A 113 -12.63 -1.42 -6.40
CA ASP A 113 -11.63 -2.32 -5.80
C ASP A 113 -12.10 -2.89 -4.46
N THR A 114 -13.04 -2.23 -3.79
CA THR A 114 -13.44 -2.58 -2.41
C THR A 114 -14.74 -3.35 -2.31
N GLU A 115 -15.61 -3.27 -3.33
CA GLU A 115 -16.93 -3.91 -3.33
C GLU A 115 -17.11 -4.91 -4.47
N ARG A 116 -16.26 -4.84 -5.51
CA ARG A 116 -16.45 -5.62 -6.74
C ARG A 116 -15.25 -6.48 -7.12
N THR A 117 -14.11 -6.33 -6.46
CA THR A 117 -12.92 -7.16 -6.73
C THR A 117 -12.47 -7.91 -5.50
N ARG A 118 -11.94 -9.12 -5.74
CA ARG A 118 -11.30 -9.89 -4.69
C ARG A 118 -9.88 -9.37 -4.47
N SER A 119 -9.63 -8.80 -3.30
CA SER A 119 -8.34 -8.20 -2.94
C SER A 119 -8.00 -8.44 -1.48
N PHE A 120 -6.79 -8.05 -1.08
CA PHE A 120 -6.23 -8.35 0.23
C PHE A 120 -5.71 -7.12 0.94
N GLY A 121 -5.92 -7.09 2.25
CA GLY A 121 -5.25 -6.21 3.19
C GLY A 121 -4.51 -7.04 4.24
N ILE A 122 -3.43 -6.50 4.77
CA ILE A 122 -2.72 -7.07 5.92
C ILE A 122 -2.57 -6.00 6.99
N VAL A 123 -2.91 -6.35 8.23
CA VAL A 123 -2.65 -5.51 9.41
C VAL A 123 -1.56 -6.13 10.27
N THR A 124 -0.56 -5.34 10.65
CA THR A 124 0.56 -5.82 11.47
C THR A 124 1.11 -4.76 12.42
N ARG A 125 1.51 -5.21 13.61
CA ARG A 125 2.26 -4.42 14.61
C ARG A 125 3.73 -4.84 14.69
N ASN A 126 4.22 -5.58 13.69
CA ASN A 126 5.62 -5.95 13.64
C ASN A 126 6.49 -4.68 13.55
N ARG A 127 7.24 -4.39 14.61
CA ARG A 127 7.98 -3.12 14.75
C ARG A 127 8.91 -2.86 13.57
N THR A 128 9.60 -3.87 13.05
CA THR A 128 10.52 -3.70 11.92
C THR A 128 9.79 -3.31 10.64
N LEU A 129 8.65 -3.96 10.34
CA LEU A 129 7.84 -3.62 9.18
C LEU A 129 7.19 -2.23 9.30
N VAL A 130 6.67 -1.90 10.48
CA VAL A 130 6.08 -0.58 10.74
C VAL A 130 7.14 0.52 10.58
N GLN A 131 8.33 0.34 11.15
CA GLN A 131 9.41 1.33 11.03
C GLN A 131 9.92 1.48 9.60
N ASP A 132 9.98 0.39 8.83
CA ASP A 132 10.33 0.49 7.40
C ASP A 132 9.23 1.22 6.60
N ALA A 133 7.96 0.94 6.86
CA ALA A 133 6.85 1.63 6.19
C ALA A 133 6.83 3.13 6.52
N ILE A 134 7.08 3.49 7.78
CA ILE A 134 7.26 4.88 8.22
C ILE A 134 8.39 5.55 7.46
N LYS A 135 9.55 4.90 7.38
CA LYS A 135 10.72 5.45 6.67
C LYS A 135 10.46 5.59 5.18
N LEU A 136 9.78 4.62 4.57
CA LEU A 136 9.38 4.69 3.17
C LEU A 136 8.43 5.88 2.94
N PHE A 137 7.39 6.02 3.76
CA PHE A 137 6.46 7.14 3.69
C PHE A 137 7.18 8.48 3.81
N ASP A 138 7.98 8.65 4.86
CA ASP A 138 8.71 9.90 5.11
C ASP A 138 9.74 10.19 3.99
N ALA A 139 10.38 9.16 3.44
CA ALA A 139 11.31 9.29 2.32
C ALA A 139 10.59 9.72 1.05
N ASP A 140 9.48 9.08 0.68
CA ASP A 140 8.74 9.41 -0.53
C ASP A 140 8.07 10.78 -0.45
N THR A 141 7.55 11.17 0.72
CA THR A 141 7.03 12.53 0.97
C THR A 141 8.11 13.59 0.81
N LYS A 142 9.33 13.31 1.27
CA LYS A 142 10.46 14.27 1.25
C LYS A 142 11.38 14.11 0.03
N ARG A 143 11.09 13.16 -0.86
CA ARG A 143 11.91 12.79 -2.02
C ARG A 143 13.34 12.44 -1.63
N LEU A 144 13.49 11.68 -0.55
CA LEU A 144 14.77 11.21 -0.04
C LEU A 144 14.99 9.74 -0.42
N PRO A 145 16.24 9.28 -0.51
CA PRO A 145 16.53 7.86 -0.68
C PRO A 145 15.98 7.01 0.48
N PHE A 146 15.39 5.86 0.14
CA PHE A 146 14.94 4.86 1.11
C PHE A 146 15.88 3.65 1.14
N VAL A 147 16.24 3.21 2.35
CA VAL A 147 17.01 1.96 2.57
C VAL A 147 16.22 1.02 3.50
N PRO A 148 15.74 -0.13 3.01
CA PRO A 148 14.92 -1.07 3.77
C PRO A 148 15.77 -1.82 4.81
N ARG A 149 15.28 -1.94 6.04
CA ARG A 149 15.94 -2.72 7.10
C ARG A 149 15.40 -4.14 7.18
N SER A 150 14.10 -4.30 6.98
CA SER A 150 13.40 -5.59 6.96
C SER A 150 13.93 -6.44 5.81
N ARG A 151 14.08 -7.74 6.05
CA ARG A 151 14.35 -8.74 5.01
C ARG A 151 13.09 -9.16 4.24
N THR A 152 11.90 -8.86 4.77
CA THR A 152 10.62 -9.36 4.25
C THR A 152 9.76 -8.29 3.59
N LEU A 153 9.98 -6.99 3.84
CA LEU A 153 9.24 -5.94 3.14
C LEU A 153 9.71 -5.80 1.69
N VAL A 154 8.82 -6.05 0.73
CA VAL A 154 9.13 -5.94 -0.70
C VAL A 154 8.76 -4.55 -1.20
N VAL A 155 9.73 -3.84 -1.78
CA VAL A 155 9.57 -2.48 -2.30
C VAL A 155 10.18 -2.41 -3.70
N SER A 156 9.36 -2.01 -4.67
CA SER A 156 9.78 -1.78 -6.06
C SER A 156 10.14 -0.31 -6.28
N PRO A 157 11.12 0.01 -7.14
CA PRO A 157 11.99 -0.91 -7.89
C PRO A 157 13.17 -1.44 -7.07
N LEU A 158 13.29 -1.03 -5.81
CA LEU A 158 14.51 -1.15 -5.01
C LEU A 158 14.99 -2.59 -4.75
N ASN A 159 14.14 -3.44 -4.17
CA ASN A 159 14.55 -4.76 -3.69
C ASN A 159 13.69 -5.92 -4.23
N ALA A 160 12.58 -5.61 -4.91
CA ALA A 160 11.56 -6.59 -5.23
C ALA A 160 12.07 -7.73 -6.10
N ARG A 161 12.76 -7.43 -7.21
CA ARG A 161 13.28 -8.47 -8.12
C ARG A 161 14.22 -9.44 -7.39
N LYS A 162 15.17 -8.92 -6.61
CA LYS A 162 16.12 -9.76 -5.86
C LYS A 162 15.42 -10.65 -4.82
N ARG A 163 14.47 -10.08 -4.07
CA ARG A 163 13.77 -10.80 -2.99
C ARG A 163 12.78 -11.83 -3.53
N LEU A 164 11.98 -11.47 -4.51
CA LEU A 164 11.03 -12.40 -5.15
C LEU A 164 11.77 -13.54 -5.85
N ALA A 165 12.83 -13.26 -6.61
CA ALA A 165 13.63 -14.32 -7.21
C ALA A 165 14.26 -15.27 -6.18
N ALA A 166 14.73 -14.75 -5.04
CA ALA A 166 15.26 -15.57 -3.97
C ALA A 166 14.17 -16.41 -3.29
N PHE A 167 12.98 -15.83 -3.07
CA PHE A 167 11.82 -16.54 -2.54
C PHE A 167 11.39 -17.69 -3.45
N ILE A 168 11.21 -17.43 -4.75
CA ILE A 168 10.86 -18.44 -5.76
C ILE A 168 11.93 -19.54 -5.80
N ARG A 169 13.23 -19.19 -5.89
CA ARG A 169 14.32 -20.18 -5.88
C ARG A 169 14.37 -21.03 -4.62
N GLY A 170 13.92 -20.49 -3.49
CA GLY A 170 13.86 -21.18 -2.21
C GLY A 170 12.76 -22.23 -2.12
N ALA A 171 11.74 -22.19 -2.98
CA ALA A 171 10.60 -23.10 -2.94
C ALA A 171 11.02 -24.56 -3.18
N LYS A 172 10.49 -25.48 -2.37
CA LYS A 172 10.87 -26.90 -2.38
C LYS A 172 9.77 -27.83 -2.90
N SER A 173 8.51 -27.43 -2.82
CA SER A 173 7.37 -28.30 -3.11
C SER A 173 6.32 -27.65 -4.01
N GLU A 174 5.90 -26.43 -3.70
CA GLU A 174 4.81 -25.76 -4.41
C GLU A 174 4.99 -24.24 -4.40
N ILE A 175 4.57 -23.57 -5.47
CA ILE A 175 4.43 -22.12 -5.58
C ILE A 175 3.03 -21.79 -6.07
N LEU A 176 2.21 -21.22 -5.19
CA LEU A 176 0.89 -20.71 -5.55
C LEU A 176 0.98 -19.22 -5.88
N ILE A 177 0.59 -18.85 -7.09
CA ILE A 177 0.61 -17.46 -7.57
C ILE A 177 -0.82 -16.96 -7.72
N TYR A 178 -1.14 -15.88 -7.03
CA TYR A 178 -2.35 -15.09 -7.24
C TYR A 178 -1.95 -13.75 -7.85
N ASP A 179 -1.95 -13.68 -9.18
CA ASP A 179 -1.60 -12.47 -9.93
C ASP A 179 -2.42 -12.44 -11.23
N PRO A 180 -3.01 -11.28 -11.60
CA PRO A 180 -3.84 -11.19 -12.80
C PRO A 180 -3.04 -11.30 -14.11
N ALA A 181 -1.72 -11.06 -14.09
CA ALA A 181 -0.87 -11.03 -15.27
C ALA A 181 0.62 -11.18 -14.93
N VAL A 182 1.08 -12.42 -14.75
CA VAL A 182 2.51 -12.72 -14.59
C VAL A 182 3.23 -12.49 -15.92
N THR A 183 4.01 -11.41 -16.03
CA THR A 183 4.63 -10.98 -17.30
C THR A 183 6.13 -10.70 -17.24
N ASP A 184 6.74 -10.60 -16.05
CA ASP A 184 8.20 -10.35 -15.94
C ASP A 184 8.98 -11.59 -16.39
N ALA A 185 9.67 -11.47 -17.54
CA ALA A 185 10.40 -12.58 -18.15
C ALA A 185 11.49 -13.16 -17.25
N ALA A 186 12.12 -12.35 -16.38
CA ALA A 186 13.13 -12.86 -15.45
C ALA A 186 12.48 -13.69 -14.34
N MET A 187 11.31 -13.30 -13.83
CA MET A 187 10.57 -14.11 -12.86
C MET A 187 10.02 -15.38 -13.48
N ILE A 188 9.51 -15.33 -14.71
CA ILE A 188 9.03 -16.50 -15.45
C ILE A 188 10.15 -17.54 -15.61
N ARG A 189 11.36 -17.13 -16.00
CA ARG A 189 12.51 -18.05 -16.10
C ARG A 189 12.82 -18.75 -14.77
N VAL A 190 12.76 -18.02 -13.66
CA VAL A 190 13.00 -18.61 -12.32
C VAL A 190 11.89 -19.59 -11.94
N LEU A 191 10.64 -19.34 -12.34
CA LEU A 191 9.52 -20.27 -12.16
C LEU A 191 9.73 -21.54 -13.01
N GLU A 192 10.11 -21.40 -14.28
CA GLU A 192 10.41 -22.53 -15.17
C GLU A 192 11.60 -23.38 -14.67
N GLU A 193 12.62 -22.75 -14.08
CA GLU A 193 13.70 -23.46 -13.38
C GLU A 193 13.19 -24.28 -12.20
N ARG A 194 12.27 -23.72 -11.40
CA ARG A 194 11.68 -24.45 -10.26
C ARG A 194 10.79 -25.59 -10.71
N LEU A 195 10.00 -25.39 -11.77
CA LEU A 195 9.17 -26.42 -12.38
C LEU A 195 10.02 -27.60 -12.86
N ARG A 196 11.12 -27.33 -13.60
CA ARG A 196 12.07 -28.37 -14.02
C ARG A 196 12.74 -29.11 -12.86
N ALA A 197 12.84 -28.46 -11.70
CA ALA A 197 13.38 -29.05 -10.48
C ALA A 197 12.30 -29.72 -9.59
N GLY A 198 11.11 -29.99 -10.13
CA GLY A 198 10.05 -30.76 -9.48
C GLY A 198 9.15 -29.98 -8.51
N VAL A 199 9.23 -28.65 -8.50
CA VAL A 199 8.31 -27.80 -7.72
C VAL A 199 7.05 -27.57 -8.53
N ARG A 200 5.90 -27.76 -7.89
CA ARG A 200 4.58 -27.56 -8.50
C ARG A 200 4.17 -26.09 -8.52
#